data_AF-A0A4D4L0D5-F1
#
_entry.id   AF-A0A4D4L0D5-F1
#
_cell.length_a   1.000
_cell.length_b   1.000
_cell.length_c   1.000
_cell.angle_alpha   90.00
_cell.angle_beta   90.00
_cell.angle_gamma   90.00
#
_symmetry.space_group_name_H-M   'P 1'
#
loop_
_entity.id
_entity.type
_entity.pdbx_description
1 polymer ?
#
loop_
_entity_poly.entity_id
_entity_poly.type
_entity_poly.pdbx_seq_one_letter_code
_entity_poly.pdbx_strand_id
1 'polypeptide(L)'
;MSALYAIAARVAIKAGDDHLLIVAADRAVQAARDGGHALALAEAHRMVSSGYRRAGRYDRAAQVAVRAADELASARDVPAGARASAQGQLLARAAYTAAKGADRSGAMELLARAGAVAGRSADEQTAGGWFGPRQVILHEVSVHQVLSAPDKAVAAARRVDPRGLPLERVARLGLDVARAYNDWGARRSVCGRCSR
;
A
#
# COMPACT_ATOMS: atom_id res chain seq x y z
N MET A 1 3.48 4.11 -23.92
CA MET A 1 4.35 2.95 -23.59
C MET A 1 4.46 2.68 -22.09
N SER A 2 4.67 3.67 -21.22
CA SER A 2 4.79 3.47 -19.76
C SER A 2 3.62 2.70 -19.12
N ALA A 3 2.37 3.02 -19.49
CA ALA A 3 1.18 2.35 -18.97
C ALA A 3 1.15 0.84 -19.26
N LEU A 4 1.64 0.41 -20.44
CA LEU A 4 1.72 -1.01 -20.81
C LEU A 4 2.66 -1.76 -19.85
N TYR A 5 3.85 -1.21 -19.62
CA TYR A 5 4.81 -1.80 -18.69
C TYR A 5 4.32 -1.79 -17.23
N ALA A 6 3.63 -0.73 -16.81
CA ALA A 6 3.01 -0.69 -15.48
C ALA A 6 1.92 -1.76 -15.31
N ILE A 7 1.09 -2.00 -16.34
CA ILE A 7 0.11 -3.09 -16.33
C ILE A 7 0.81 -4.45 -16.29
N ALA A 8 1.84 -4.67 -17.11
CA ALA A 8 2.63 -5.91 -17.08
C ALA A 8 3.22 -6.18 -15.69
N ALA A 9 3.80 -5.16 -15.05
CA ALA A 9 4.31 -5.26 -13.68
C ALA A 9 3.20 -5.62 -12.66
N ARG A 10 2.00 -5.04 -12.80
CA ARG A 10 0.84 -5.37 -11.95
C ARG A 10 0.40 -6.82 -12.14
N VAL A 11 0.38 -7.31 -13.39
CA VAL A 11 0.06 -8.71 -13.69
C VAL A 11 1.12 -9.63 -13.11
N ALA A 12 2.41 -9.30 -13.26
CA ALA A 12 3.52 -10.06 -12.69
C ALA A 12 3.42 -10.20 -11.16
N ILE A 13 3.04 -9.13 -10.45
CA ILE A 13 2.76 -9.18 -8.99
C ILE A 13 1.67 -10.21 -8.66
N LYS A 14 0.63 -10.31 -9.49
CA LYS A 14 -0.48 -11.26 -9.28
C LYS A 14 -0.08 -12.70 -9.63
N ALA A 15 0.74 -12.87 -10.66
CA ALA A 15 1.30 -14.16 -11.05
C ALA A 15 2.41 -14.65 -10.10
N GLY A 16 2.97 -13.76 -9.28
CA GLY A 16 4.11 -14.08 -8.41
C GLY A 16 5.46 -14.09 -9.14
N ASP A 17 5.54 -13.52 -10.35
CA ASP A 17 6.76 -13.44 -11.13
C ASP A 17 7.55 -12.17 -10.78
N ASP A 18 8.54 -12.32 -9.90
CA ASP A 18 9.35 -11.22 -9.40
C ASP A 18 10.35 -10.72 -10.43
N HIS A 19 10.81 -11.59 -11.35
CA HIS A 19 11.74 -11.21 -12.41
C HIS A 19 11.04 -10.31 -13.43
N LEU A 20 9.85 -10.72 -13.91
CA LEU A 20 9.06 -9.92 -14.83
C LEU A 20 8.62 -8.61 -14.18
N LEU A 21 8.27 -8.60 -12.89
CA LEU A 21 7.95 -7.39 -12.15
C LEU A 21 9.11 -6.38 -12.22
N ILE A 22 10.33 -6.79 -11.88
CA ILE A 22 11.48 -5.89 -11.82
C ILE A 22 11.78 -5.31 -13.20
N VAL A 23 11.80 -6.16 -14.24
CA VAL A 23 12.07 -5.71 -15.62
C VAL A 23 10.97 -4.77 -16.12
N ALA A 24 9.69 -5.12 -15.93
CA ALA A 24 8.58 -4.29 -16.35
C ALA A 24 8.53 -2.96 -15.57
N ALA A 25 8.85 -2.96 -14.28
CA ALA A 25 8.92 -1.75 -13.46
C ALA A 25 10.02 -0.79 -13.96
N ASP A 26 11.22 -1.30 -14.27
CA ASP A 26 12.30 -0.48 -14.85
C ASP A 26 11.89 0.13 -16.20
N ARG A 27 11.33 -0.69 -17.11
CA ARG A 27 10.85 -0.19 -18.41
C ARG A 27 9.70 0.82 -18.27
N ALA A 28 8.85 0.67 -17.26
CA ALA A 28 7.83 1.68 -16.96
C ALA A 28 8.45 3.01 -16.52
N VAL A 29 9.52 2.99 -15.71
CA VAL A 29 10.22 4.20 -15.26
C VAL A 29 10.88 4.90 -16.44
N GLN A 30 11.61 4.19 -17.30
CA GLN A 30 12.26 4.79 -18.47
C GLN A 30 11.22 5.44 -19.39
N ALA A 31 10.20 4.69 -19.78
CA ALA A 31 9.15 5.20 -20.67
C ALA A 31 8.32 6.34 -20.05
N ALA A 32 8.19 6.40 -18.71
CA ALA A 32 7.49 7.49 -18.05
C ALA A 32 8.34 8.77 -17.98
N ARG A 33 9.66 8.64 -17.80
CA ARG A 33 10.62 9.76 -17.83
C ARG A 33 10.66 10.39 -19.22
N ASP A 34 10.78 9.57 -20.26
CA ASP A 34 10.82 10.04 -21.65
C ASP A 34 9.55 10.81 -22.04
N GLY A 35 8.40 10.42 -21.50
CA GLY A 35 7.12 11.08 -21.75
C GLY A 35 6.80 12.27 -20.83
N GLY A 36 7.60 12.53 -19.78
CA GLY A 36 7.37 13.65 -18.86
C GLY A 36 6.07 13.59 -18.03
N HIS A 37 5.43 12.42 -17.90
CA HIS A 37 4.13 12.31 -17.23
C HIS A 37 4.28 11.95 -15.74
N ALA A 38 4.10 12.93 -14.84
CA ALA A 38 4.30 12.76 -13.40
C ALA A 38 3.47 11.62 -12.78
N LEU A 39 2.19 11.45 -13.18
CA LEU A 39 1.35 10.34 -12.71
C LEU A 39 1.87 8.97 -13.17
N ALA A 40 2.37 8.87 -14.40
CA ALA A 40 2.93 7.63 -14.91
C ALA A 40 4.24 7.27 -14.20
N LEU A 41 5.08 8.28 -13.90
CA LEU A 41 6.32 8.08 -13.16
C LEU A 41 6.05 7.64 -11.72
N ALA A 42 5.05 8.23 -11.07
CA ALA A 42 4.61 7.83 -9.73
C ALA A 42 4.11 6.36 -9.71
N GLU A 43 3.30 5.96 -10.70
CA GLU A 43 2.86 4.57 -10.85
C GLU A 43 4.03 3.60 -11.12
N ALA A 44 4.99 4.00 -11.96
CA ALA A 44 6.18 3.21 -12.21
C ALA A 44 7.04 3.01 -10.94
N HIS A 45 7.26 4.08 -10.16
CA HIS A 45 7.94 3.98 -8.87
C HIS A 45 7.17 3.12 -7.85
N ARG A 46 5.82 3.09 -7.91
CA ARG A 46 5.02 2.16 -7.11
C ARG A 46 5.33 0.69 -7.45
N MET A 47 5.63 0.38 -8.71
CA MET A 47 6.08 -0.96 -9.15
C MET A 47 7.48 -1.28 -8.66
N VAL A 48 8.42 -0.33 -8.77
CA VAL A 48 9.78 -0.48 -8.23
C VAL A 48 9.74 -0.73 -6.72
N SER A 49 8.97 0.05 -5.97
CA SER A 49 8.75 -0.15 -4.54
C SER A 49 8.20 -1.55 -4.23
N SER A 50 7.26 -2.04 -5.04
CA SER A 50 6.72 -3.40 -4.89
C SER A 50 7.79 -4.47 -5.13
N GLY A 51 8.67 -4.28 -6.11
CA GLY A 51 9.82 -5.16 -6.37
C GLY A 51 10.77 -5.23 -5.16
N TYR A 52 11.22 -4.08 -4.65
CA TYR A 52 12.08 -4.04 -3.46
C TYR A 52 11.43 -4.70 -2.24
N ARG A 53 10.13 -4.48 -2.02
CA ARG A 53 9.41 -5.09 -0.89
C ARG A 53 9.35 -6.61 -1.01
N ARG A 54 9.14 -7.14 -2.21
CA ARG A 54 9.09 -8.59 -2.45
C ARG A 54 10.47 -9.23 -2.30
N ALA A 55 11.53 -8.50 -2.65
CA ALA A 55 12.91 -8.87 -2.35
C ALA A 55 13.34 -8.66 -0.88
N GLY A 56 12.42 -8.33 0.04
CA GLY A 56 12.71 -8.14 1.47
C GLY A 56 13.45 -6.83 1.82
N ARG A 57 13.63 -5.93 0.85
CA ARG A 57 14.33 -4.63 1.05
C ARG A 57 13.33 -3.55 1.46
N TYR A 58 12.75 -3.70 2.65
CA TYR A 58 11.63 -2.89 3.13
C TYR A 58 11.96 -1.39 3.22
N ASP A 59 13.11 -1.01 3.77
CA ASP A 59 13.48 0.41 3.89
C ASP A 59 13.59 1.10 2.52
N ARG A 60 14.25 0.43 1.57
CA ARG A 60 14.37 0.94 0.20
C ARG A 60 13.02 1.04 -0.49
N ALA A 61 12.16 0.03 -0.31
CA ALA A 61 10.82 0.04 -0.87
C ALA A 61 9.97 1.20 -0.33
N ALA A 62 10.03 1.45 0.98
CA ALA A 62 9.34 2.57 1.61
C ALA A 62 9.89 3.92 1.11
N GLN A 63 11.22 4.09 1.09
CA GLN A 63 11.89 5.30 0.58
C GLN A 63 11.46 5.65 -0.85
N VAL A 64 11.44 4.66 -1.77
CA VAL A 64 11.02 4.88 -3.16
C VAL A 64 9.57 5.36 -3.24
N ALA A 65 8.66 4.75 -2.46
CA ALA A 65 7.25 5.13 -2.48
C ALA A 65 7.01 6.51 -1.85
N VAL A 66 7.68 6.82 -0.74
CA VAL A 66 7.59 8.14 -0.07
C VAL A 66 8.12 9.23 -0.98
N ARG A 67 9.31 9.04 -1.56
CA ARG A 67 9.90 10.01 -2.49
C ARG A 67 8.98 10.27 -3.68
N ALA A 68 8.43 9.22 -4.30
CA ALA A 68 7.48 9.37 -5.40
C ALA A 68 6.21 10.12 -4.97
N ALA A 69 5.73 9.91 -3.74
CA ALA A 69 4.58 10.63 -3.22
C ALA A 69 4.87 12.13 -3.03
N ASP A 70 6.05 12.47 -2.51
CA ASP A 70 6.46 13.85 -2.24
C ASP A 70 6.77 14.61 -3.54
N GLU A 71 7.44 13.96 -4.50
CA GLU A 71 7.63 14.51 -5.86
C GLU A 71 6.27 14.78 -6.53
N LEU A 72 5.35 13.81 -6.49
CA LEU A 72 4.03 13.97 -7.09
C LEU A 72 3.21 15.08 -6.39
N ALA A 73 3.33 15.24 -5.07
CA ALA A 73 2.64 16.30 -4.33
C ALA A 73 3.04 17.70 -4.83
N SER A 74 4.29 17.86 -5.30
CA SER A 74 4.82 19.12 -5.83
C SER A 74 4.45 19.39 -7.30
N ALA A 75 4.01 18.38 -8.06
CA ALA A 75 3.63 18.52 -9.46
C ALA A 75 2.32 19.33 -9.59
N ARG A 76 2.39 20.59 -10.04
CA ARG A 76 1.23 21.49 -10.15
C ARG A 76 0.50 21.37 -11.49
N ASP A 77 1.15 20.75 -12.47
CA ASP A 77 0.63 20.40 -13.78
C ASP A 77 -0.36 19.22 -13.74
N VAL A 78 -0.40 18.48 -12.62
CA VAL A 78 -1.34 17.38 -12.40
C VAL A 78 -2.61 17.88 -11.70
N PRO A 79 -3.82 17.50 -12.17
CA PRO A 79 -5.07 17.82 -11.49
C PRO A 79 -5.05 17.41 -10.01
N ALA A 80 -5.51 18.31 -9.12
CA ALA A 80 -5.35 18.16 -7.68
C ALA A 80 -5.91 16.84 -7.13
N GLY A 81 -7.08 16.40 -7.60
CA GLY A 81 -7.69 15.12 -7.20
C GLY A 81 -6.87 13.90 -7.62
N ALA A 82 -6.43 13.86 -8.88
CA ALA A 82 -5.60 12.76 -9.40
C ALA A 82 -4.26 12.68 -8.66
N ARG A 83 -3.65 13.84 -8.39
CA ARG A 83 -2.42 13.98 -7.60
C ARG A 83 -2.60 13.48 -6.17
N ALA A 84 -3.64 13.93 -5.47
CA ALA A 84 -3.94 13.52 -4.10
C ALA A 84 -4.21 12.00 -4.01
N SER A 85 -5.00 11.44 -4.94
CA SER A 85 -5.26 10.01 -4.99
C SER A 85 -3.96 9.20 -5.11
N ALA A 86 -3.14 9.48 -6.13
CA ALA A 86 -1.90 8.73 -6.34
C ALA A 86 -0.88 8.94 -5.21
N GLN A 87 -0.78 10.15 -4.65
CA GLN A 87 0.04 10.43 -3.47
C GLN A 87 -0.39 9.57 -2.26
N GLY A 88 -1.67 9.60 -1.93
CA GLY A 88 -2.22 8.86 -0.79
C GLY A 88 -2.05 7.34 -0.95
N GLN A 89 -2.21 6.83 -2.18
CA GLN A 89 -1.97 5.44 -2.53
C GLN A 89 -0.52 4.99 -2.33
N LEU A 90 0.44 5.86 -2.62
CA LEU A 90 1.86 5.62 -2.39
C LEU A 90 2.16 5.61 -0.89
N LEU A 91 1.65 6.60 -0.14
CA LEU A 91 1.85 6.69 1.32
C LEU A 91 1.26 5.49 2.06
N ALA A 92 0.03 5.07 1.73
CA ALA A 92 -0.60 3.91 2.38
C ALA A 92 0.17 2.60 2.12
N ARG A 93 0.74 2.43 0.92
CA ARG A 93 1.61 1.30 0.58
C ARG A 93 2.98 1.39 1.26
N ALA A 94 3.54 2.60 1.36
CA ALA A 94 4.78 2.82 2.09
C ALA A 94 4.59 2.47 3.58
N ALA A 95 3.46 2.83 4.19
CA ALA A 95 3.13 2.44 5.56
C ALA A 95 3.09 0.92 5.76
N TYR A 96 2.41 0.19 4.86
CA TYR A 96 2.41 -1.27 4.88
C TYR A 96 3.83 -1.86 4.72
N THR A 97 4.66 -1.20 3.91
CA THR A 97 6.04 -1.62 3.67
C THR A 97 6.94 -1.40 4.90
N ALA A 98 6.84 -0.23 5.54
CA ALA A 98 7.52 0.07 6.79
C ALA A 98 7.12 -0.93 7.89
N ALA A 99 5.82 -1.24 8.00
CA ALA A 99 5.31 -2.25 8.92
C ALA A 99 5.92 -3.64 8.68
N LYS A 100 6.08 -4.05 7.40
CA LYS A 100 6.77 -5.30 7.04
C LYS A 100 8.23 -5.32 7.45
N GLY A 101 8.90 -4.16 7.48
CA GLY A 101 10.24 -3.98 8.02
C GLY A 101 10.31 -3.76 9.53
N ALA A 102 9.21 -3.97 10.25
CA ALA A 102 9.08 -3.73 11.69
C ALA A 102 9.26 -2.26 12.15
N ASP A 103 9.29 -1.29 11.23
CA ASP A 103 9.26 0.14 11.55
C ASP A 103 7.82 0.58 11.88
N ARG A 104 7.45 0.38 13.14
CA ARG A 104 6.13 0.75 13.66
C ARG A 104 5.89 2.26 13.60
N SER A 105 6.88 3.06 13.98
CA SER A 105 6.78 4.52 13.99
C SER A 105 6.52 5.08 12.60
N GLY A 106 7.35 4.73 11.62
CA GLY A 106 7.21 5.19 10.25
C GLY A 106 5.93 4.67 9.61
N ALA A 107 5.50 3.44 9.91
CA ALA A 107 4.21 2.95 9.45
C ALA A 107 3.02 3.80 9.93
N MET A 108 3.01 4.21 11.21
CA MET A 108 1.94 5.04 11.77
C MET A 108 1.98 6.47 11.20
N GLU A 109 3.18 7.06 11.06
CA GLU A 109 3.35 8.39 10.45
C GLU A 109 2.84 8.40 9.00
N LEU A 110 3.18 7.38 8.21
CA LEU A 110 2.77 7.27 6.82
C LEU A 110 1.26 7.03 6.68
N LEU A 111 0.64 6.27 7.59
CA LEU A 111 -0.83 6.16 7.65
C LEU A 111 -1.48 7.50 7.97
N ALA A 112 -0.93 8.27 8.92
CA ALA A 112 -1.44 9.60 9.26
C ALA A 112 -1.35 10.56 8.05
N ARG A 113 -0.21 10.56 7.34
CA ARG A 113 -0.04 11.32 6.09
C ARG A 113 -1.05 10.90 5.02
N ALA A 114 -1.26 9.59 4.82
CA ALA A 114 -2.25 9.08 3.88
C ALA A 114 -3.68 9.49 4.27
N GLY A 115 -4.02 9.42 5.56
CA GLY A 115 -5.30 9.86 6.11
C GLY A 115 -5.55 11.36 5.90
N ALA A 116 -4.53 12.20 6.11
CA ALA A 116 -4.62 13.64 5.84
C ALA A 116 -4.89 13.92 4.36
N VAL A 117 -4.31 13.15 3.44
CA VAL A 117 -4.58 13.24 2.00
C VAL A 117 -6.02 12.79 1.69
N ALA A 118 -6.46 11.68 2.27
CA ALA A 118 -7.80 11.13 2.07
C ALA A 118 -8.93 12.02 2.61
N GLY A 119 -8.71 12.74 3.72
CA GLY A 119 -9.69 13.68 4.27
C GLY A 119 -10.09 14.83 3.32
N ARG A 120 -9.35 15.00 2.22
CA ARG A 120 -9.62 16.00 1.17
C ARG A 120 -10.23 15.38 -0.10
N SER A 121 -10.62 14.11 -0.08
CA SER A 121 -11.07 13.38 -1.27
C SER A 121 -12.21 12.42 -0.94
N ALA A 122 -13.17 12.29 -1.86
CA ALA A 122 -14.13 11.20 -1.81
C ALA A 122 -13.43 9.87 -2.18
N ASP A 123 -14.07 8.75 -1.85
CA ASP A 123 -13.64 7.41 -2.27
C ASP A 123 -13.83 7.27 -3.80
N GLU A 124 -12.85 7.71 -4.58
CA GLU A 124 -12.94 7.83 -6.05
C GLU A 124 -12.07 6.81 -6.77
N GLN A 125 -12.61 6.28 -7.87
CA GLN A 125 -11.83 5.48 -8.82
C GLN A 125 -10.99 6.41 -9.69
N THR A 126 -9.69 6.13 -9.76
CA THR A 126 -8.71 6.88 -10.55
C THR A 126 -7.96 5.95 -11.50
N ALA A 127 -7.18 6.50 -12.43
CA ALA A 127 -6.35 5.73 -13.37
C ALA A 127 -5.38 4.75 -12.66
N GLY A 128 -4.96 5.06 -11.42
CA GLY A 128 -4.11 4.20 -10.59
C GLY A 128 -4.88 3.21 -9.70
N GLY A 129 -6.21 3.16 -9.78
CA GLY A 129 -7.10 2.41 -8.90
C GLY A 129 -7.92 3.33 -7.99
N TRP A 130 -8.48 2.78 -6.92
CA TRP A 130 -9.38 3.49 -6.02
C TRP A 130 -8.64 4.07 -4.81
N PHE A 131 -8.89 5.31 -4.39
CA PHE A 131 -8.34 5.89 -3.15
C PHE A 131 -9.36 6.75 -2.40
N GLY A 132 -9.23 6.76 -1.08
CA GLY A 132 -10.02 7.58 -0.17
C GLY A 132 -9.99 6.99 1.25
N PRO A 133 -10.83 7.51 2.16
CA PRO A 133 -10.79 7.15 3.58
C PRO A 133 -10.91 5.64 3.83
N ARG A 134 -11.77 4.93 3.09
CA ARG A 134 -11.93 3.48 3.27
C ARG A 134 -10.66 2.72 2.87
N GLN A 135 -9.91 3.19 1.87
CA GLN A 135 -8.64 2.56 1.48
C GLN A 135 -7.57 2.71 2.57
N VAL A 136 -7.54 3.85 3.26
CA VAL A 136 -6.61 4.09 4.37
C VAL A 136 -6.92 3.14 5.53
N ILE A 137 -8.20 2.97 5.89
CA ILE A 137 -8.60 2.02 6.95
C ILE A 137 -8.23 0.58 6.58
N LEU A 138 -8.40 0.19 5.31
CA LEU A 138 -7.95 -1.14 4.85
C LEU A 138 -6.44 -1.34 5.02
N HIS A 139 -5.62 -0.32 4.74
CA HIS A 139 -4.17 -0.41 4.98
C HIS A 139 -3.84 -0.41 6.47
N GLU A 140 -4.59 0.31 7.29
CA GLU A 140 -4.44 0.29 8.76
C GLU A 140 -4.65 -1.11 9.32
N VAL A 141 -5.68 -1.84 8.85
CA VAL A 141 -5.89 -3.25 9.19
C VAL A 141 -4.66 -4.09 8.83
N SER A 142 -4.18 -3.99 7.59
CA SER A 142 -3.01 -4.76 7.12
C SER A 142 -1.73 -4.40 7.89
N VAL A 143 -1.52 -3.13 8.22
CA VAL A 143 -0.37 -2.65 8.99
C VAL A 143 -0.40 -3.21 10.41
N HIS A 144 -1.54 -3.12 11.10
CA HIS A 144 -1.67 -3.69 12.44
C HIS A 144 -1.55 -5.21 12.46
N GLN A 145 -2.09 -5.90 11.44
CA GLN A 145 -1.91 -7.34 11.30
C GLN A 145 -0.42 -7.71 11.20
N VAL A 146 0.32 -7.05 10.31
CA VAL A 146 1.76 -7.34 10.11
C VAL A 146 2.61 -6.98 11.33
N LEU A 147 2.25 -5.93 12.06
CA LEU A 147 2.91 -5.54 13.32
C LEU A 147 2.49 -6.40 14.52
N SER A 148 1.76 -7.49 14.27
CA SER A 148 1.18 -8.37 15.29
C SER A 148 0.46 -7.57 16.39
N ALA A 149 -0.41 -6.64 16.00
CA ALA A 149 -1.30 -5.91 16.90
C ALA A 149 -2.75 -6.33 16.62
N PRO A 150 -3.13 -7.57 17.00
CA PRO A 150 -4.38 -8.18 16.54
C PRO A 150 -5.63 -7.47 17.06
N ASP A 151 -5.58 -6.93 18.27
CA ASP A 151 -6.61 -6.07 18.86
C ASP A 151 -6.85 -4.82 18.01
N LYS A 152 -5.78 -4.14 17.59
CA LYS A 152 -5.86 -2.94 16.75
C LYS A 152 -6.32 -3.26 15.33
N ALA A 153 -5.86 -4.39 14.77
CA ALA A 153 -6.28 -4.84 13.45
C ALA A 153 -7.79 -5.14 13.40
N VAL A 154 -8.32 -5.86 14.41
CA VAL A 154 -9.76 -6.15 14.52
C VAL A 154 -10.57 -4.87 14.76
N ALA A 155 -10.09 -3.96 15.61
CA ALA A 155 -10.74 -2.67 15.85
C ALA A 155 -10.82 -1.82 14.58
N ALA A 156 -9.74 -1.77 13.77
CA ALA A 156 -9.74 -1.09 12.49
C ALA A 156 -10.69 -1.77 11.48
N ALA A 157 -10.72 -3.10 11.43
CA ALA A 157 -11.56 -3.84 10.50
C ALA A 157 -13.06 -3.61 10.72
N ARG A 158 -13.48 -3.41 11.98
CA ARG A 158 -14.87 -3.08 12.32
C ARG A 158 -15.35 -1.73 11.76
N ARG A 159 -14.44 -0.85 11.36
CA ARG A 159 -14.78 0.44 10.72
C ARG A 159 -14.96 0.34 9.20
N VAL A 160 -14.74 -0.84 8.60
CA VAL A 160 -14.85 -1.03 7.15
C VAL A 160 -16.23 -1.60 6.79
N ASP A 161 -17.01 -0.86 6.02
CA ASP A 161 -18.14 -1.43 5.27
C ASP A 161 -17.60 -2.13 4.00
N PRO A 162 -17.78 -3.45 3.84
CA PRO A 162 -17.28 -4.17 2.66
C PRO A 162 -18.11 -3.93 1.39
N ARG A 163 -19.32 -3.36 1.48
CA ARG A 163 -20.20 -3.18 0.32
C ARG A 163 -19.59 -2.25 -0.72
N GLY A 164 -19.61 -2.67 -1.98
CA GLY A 164 -19.04 -1.91 -3.10
C GLY A 164 -17.50 -1.91 -3.18
N LEU A 165 -16.80 -2.63 -2.29
CA LEU A 165 -15.37 -2.86 -2.49
C LEU A 165 -15.14 -3.90 -3.60
N PRO A 166 -14.03 -3.79 -4.37
CA PRO A 166 -13.61 -4.86 -5.26
C PRO A 166 -13.41 -6.18 -4.48
N LEU A 167 -13.76 -7.32 -5.10
CA LEU A 167 -13.70 -8.63 -4.46
C LEU A 167 -12.32 -8.93 -3.85
N GLU A 168 -11.23 -8.56 -4.54
CA GLU A 168 -9.87 -8.71 -4.04
C GLU A 168 -9.66 -8.00 -2.69
N ARG A 169 -10.25 -6.81 -2.52
CA ARG A 169 -10.12 -6.04 -1.27
C ARG A 169 -10.93 -6.67 -0.14
N VAL A 170 -12.11 -7.21 -0.43
CA VAL A 170 -12.92 -7.97 0.54
C VAL A 170 -12.16 -9.22 0.99
N ALA A 171 -11.62 -9.99 0.03
CA ALA A 171 -10.81 -11.18 0.33
C ALA A 171 -9.58 -10.83 1.19
N ARG A 172 -8.87 -9.75 0.84
CA ARG A 172 -7.70 -9.29 1.61
C ARG A 172 -8.07 -8.89 3.04
N LEU A 173 -9.15 -8.15 3.23
CA LEU A 173 -9.66 -7.78 4.55
C LEU A 173 -9.94 -9.03 5.40
N GLY A 174 -10.67 -10.00 4.83
CA GLY A 174 -10.97 -11.26 5.50
C GLY A 174 -9.71 -12.02 5.92
N LEU A 175 -8.71 -12.11 5.05
CA LEU A 175 -7.44 -12.77 5.34
C LEU A 175 -6.65 -12.07 6.46
N ASP A 176 -6.57 -10.73 6.43
CA ASP A 176 -5.84 -9.98 7.46
C ASP A 176 -6.54 -10.09 8.82
N VAL A 177 -7.88 -10.09 8.86
CA VAL A 177 -8.67 -10.32 10.09
C VAL A 177 -8.50 -11.75 10.61
N ALA A 178 -8.57 -12.76 9.75
CA ALA A 178 -8.37 -14.16 10.14
C ALA A 178 -6.98 -14.38 10.75
N ARG A 179 -5.93 -13.80 10.14
CA ARG A 179 -4.57 -13.84 10.68
C ARG A 179 -4.46 -13.13 12.03
N ALA A 180 -5.11 -11.97 12.18
CA ALA A 180 -5.14 -11.25 13.46
C ALA A 180 -5.77 -12.11 14.58
N TYR A 181 -6.89 -12.79 14.31
CA TYR A 181 -7.49 -13.71 15.29
C TYR A 181 -6.60 -14.90 15.62
N ASN A 182 -5.91 -15.46 14.61
CA ASN A 182 -4.95 -16.55 14.83
C ASN A 182 -3.79 -16.11 15.74
N ASP A 183 -3.19 -14.94 15.47
CA ASP A 183 -2.12 -14.37 16.30
C ASP A 183 -2.58 -14.12 17.74
N TRP A 184 -3.84 -13.69 17.92
CA TRP A 184 -4.43 -13.49 19.24
C TRP A 184 -4.59 -14.80 20.01
N GLY A 185 -5.09 -15.86 19.35
CA GLY A 185 -5.21 -17.20 19.93
C GLY A 185 -3.85 -17.77 20.35
N ALA A 186 -2.84 -17.63 19.49
CA ALA A 186 -1.48 -18.07 19.78
C ALA A 186 -0.91 -17.39 21.05
N ARG A 187 -1.08 -16.06 21.20
CA ARG A 187 -0.63 -15.32 22.39
C ARG A 187 -1.27 -15.79 23.69
N ARG A 188 -2.59 -16.03 23.68
CA ARG A 188 -3.29 -16.54 24.87
C ARG A 188 -2.77 -17.93 25.27
N SER A 189 -2.47 -18.78 24.29
CA SER A 189 -1.93 -20.13 24.56
C SER A 189 -0.51 -20.11 25.13
N VAL A 190 0.32 -19.14 24.76
CA VAL A 190 1.67 -18.94 25.33
C VAL A 190 1.57 -18.38 26.75
N CYS A 191 0.74 -17.36 26.97
CA CYS A 191 0.54 -16.78 28.30
C CYS A 191 -0.04 -17.79 29.31
N GLY A 192 -1.03 -18.61 28.90
CA GLY A 192 -1.62 -19.65 29.75
C GLY A 192 -0.71 -20.84 30.06
N ARG A 193 0.44 -20.97 29.37
CA ARG A 193 1.50 -21.94 29.69
C ARG A 193 2.59 -21.40 30.62
N CYS A 194 2.68 -20.08 30.82
CA CYS A 194 3.59 -19.48 31.80
C CYS A 194 2.98 -19.35 33.21
N SER A 195 1.67 -19.63 33.36
CA SER A 195 0.96 -19.58 34.64
C SER A 195 0.64 -20.96 35.24
N ARG A 196 1.37 -22.00 34.82
CA ARG A 196 1.41 -23.34 35.42
C ARG A 196 2.85 -23.75 35.65
#